data_AF-A0A662RY02-F1
#
_entry.id   AF-A0A662RY02-F1
#
_cell.length_a   1.000
_cell.length_b   1.000
_cell.length_c   1.000
_cell.angle_alpha   90.00
_cell.angle_beta   90.00
_cell.angle_gamma   90.00
#
_symmetry.space_group_name_H-M   'P 1'
#
loop_
_entity.id
_entity.type
_entity.pdbx_description
1 polymer ?
#
loop_
_entity_poly.entity_id
_entity_poly.type
_entity_poly.pdbx_seq_one_letter_code
_entity_poly.pdbx_strand_id
1 'polypeptide(L)'
;MPLPVIEAPGSMRLSLKVPPGWYDLHLHTRWSRDSPSRPASIVKWAKRRDLAGLAVTDHGETLGYVDVRRAAERFGLVVIPGEEIKTSRGELIGLNLSDWVRQNRDPLETVDEIVEQGGLVTVPHPGDWTRKNAMGEATVREVSSKVHALEAANSRSPVESNRRAQRLAVELGLPWTAGSDAHLALEVGRSAVLIGEGGRVLAVRMPRLSGALLAPISHAVKLMKHRLARLPDFVHDASKAFPSGVSAALATPPGWEVWLVSGGRAYMVEAHGGRAHILREASLEELEDPVALWTSGASAGWRRLTLRGWPGDSGLAVVDCHESRVTHLVVSRGSEAVPLPTRGLRPV
;
A
#
# COMPACT_ATOMS: atom_id res chain seq x y z
N MET A 1 6.02 -26.65 17.01
CA MET A 1 6.01 -27.69 15.95
C MET A 1 5.99 -26.95 14.60
N PRO A 2 6.89 -27.30 13.65
CA PRO A 2 7.13 -26.54 12.42
C PRO A 2 5.94 -26.53 11.45
N LEU A 3 5.76 -25.47 10.68
CA LEU A 3 4.70 -25.38 9.66
C LEU A 3 4.99 -26.33 8.49
N PRO A 4 3.97 -26.94 7.84
CA PRO A 4 4.19 -27.80 6.68
C PRO A 4 4.89 -27.04 5.53
N VAL A 5 5.74 -27.75 4.79
CA VAL A 5 6.50 -27.21 3.66
C VAL A 5 6.25 -28.07 2.42
N ILE A 6 6.05 -27.44 1.27
CA ILE A 6 5.89 -28.08 -0.04
C ILE A 6 7.02 -27.59 -0.94
N GLU A 7 7.79 -28.50 -1.54
CA GLU A 7 8.83 -28.15 -2.50
C GLU A 7 8.22 -27.57 -3.77
N ALA A 8 8.85 -26.52 -4.31
CA ALA A 8 8.46 -25.93 -5.58
C ALA A 8 9.18 -26.65 -6.73
N PRO A 9 8.59 -26.68 -7.94
CA PRO A 9 9.28 -27.16 -9.13
C PRO A 9 10.63 -26.44 -9.36
N GLY A 10 11.69 -27.22 -9.62
CA GLY A 10 13.08 -26.70 -9.61
C GLY A 10 13.42 -25.66 -10.70
N SER A 11 12.57 -25.47 -11.70
CA SER A 11 12.73 -24.45 -12.75
C SER A 11 12.27 -23.06 -12.32
N MET A 12 11.62 -22.91 -11.16
CA MET A 12 10.97 -21.66 -10.76
C MET A 12 11.96 -20.64 -10.19
N ARG A 13 11.90 -19.41 -10.70
CA ARG A 13 12.76 -18.31 -10.28
C ARG A 13 11.99 -17.00 -10.25
N LEU A 14 12.11 -16.27 -9.14
CA LEU A 14 11.65 -14.88 -9.03
C LEU A 14 12.81 -13.94 -9.35
N SER A 15 12.53 -12.85 -10.05
CA SER A 15 13.50 -11.78 -10.32
C SER A 15 13.72 -10.85 -9.10
N LEU A 16 13.32 -11.26 -7.89
CA LEU A 16 13.58 -10.53 -6.64
C LEU A 16 15.06 -10.64 -6.25
N LYS A 17 15.71 -9.49 -6.07
CA LYS A 17 17.09 -9.39 -5.57
C LYS A 17 17.10 -9.34 -4.05
N VAL A 18 16.92 -10.49 -3.41
CA VAL A 18 16.90 -10.62 -1.94
C VAL A 18 17.84 -11.75 -1.48
N PRO A 19 18.41 -11.67 -0.25
CA PRO A 19 19.19 -12.76 0.32
C PRO A 19 18.38 -14.06 0.44
N PRO A 20 19.02 -15.24 0.44
CA PRO A 20 18.30 -16.49 0.65
C PRO A 20 17.57 -16.53 2.01
N GLY A 21 16.39 -17.15 2.04
CA GLY A 21 15.62 -17.37 3.26
C GLY A 21 14.11 -17.37 3.03
N TRP A 22 13.36 -17.37 4.14
CA TRP A 22 11.90 -17.36 4.11
C TRP A 22 11.35 -15.93 4.01
N TYR A 23 10.42 -15.72 3.07
CA TYR A 23 9.77 -14.44 2.81
C TYR A 23 8.25 -14.56 2.87
N ASP A 24 7.61 -13.68 3.62
CA ASP A 24 6.15 -13.49 3.56
C ASP A 24 5.84 -12.37 2.55
N LEU A 25 5.35 -12.71 1.36
CA LEU A 25 5.19 -11.75 0.26
C LEU A 25 3.80 -11.12 0.17
N HIS A 26 2.94 -11.31 1.19
CA HIS A 26 1.60 -10.75 1.21
C HIS A 26 1.16 -10.49 2.66
N LEU A 27 1.12 -9.23 3.09
CA LEU A 27 0.56 -8.86 4.39
C LEU A 27 0.12 -7.39 4.44
N HIS A 28 -0.76 -7.10 5.39
CA HIS A 28 -1.41 -5.82 5.58
C HIS A 28 -1.04 -5.19 6.92
N THR A 29 -0.82 -3.88 6.90
CA THR A 29 -0.49 -3.07 8.07
C THR A 29 -1.66 -2.20 8.49
N ARG A 30 -1.44 -1.37 9.51
CA ARG A 30 -2.39 -0.32 9.86
C ARG A 30 -2.64 0.70 8.74
N TRP A 31 -1.97 0.62 7.59
CA TRP A 31 -2.22 1.48 6.43
C TRP A 31 -3.32 0.92 5.51
N SER A 32 -3.54 -0.39 5.45
CA SER A 32 -4.81 -0.95 4.95
C SER A 32 -5.98 -0.61 5.89
N ARG A 33 -7.20 -0.53 5.35
CA ARG A 33 -8.42 -0.25 6.13
C ARG A 33 -8.79 -1.40 7.06
N ASP A 34 -8.50 -2.63 6.65
CA ASP A 34 -8.90 -3.89 7.29
C ASP A 34 -7.86 -4.51 8.25
N SER A 35 -6.65 -3.96 8.34
CA SER A 35 -5.63 -4.42 9.27
C SER A 35 -5.33 -3.40 10.38
N PRO A 36 -5.33 -3.75 11.68
CA PRO A 36 -4.83 -2.89 12.76
C PRO A 36 -3.30 -3.00 12.97
N SER A 37 -2.60 -3.79 12.15
CA SER A 37 -1.28 -4.32 12.51
C SER A 37 -0.21 -3.22 12.59
N ARG A 38 0.36 -3.06 13.79
CA ARG A 38 1.43 -2.09 14.05
C ARG A 38 2.77 -2.62 13.51
N PRO A 39 3.64 -1.75 12.97
CA PRO A 39 4.94 -2.15 12.41
C PRO A 39 5.81 -2.99 13.35
N ALA A 40 5.97 -2.56 14.61
CA ALA A 40 6.75 -3.30 15.60
C ALA A 40 6.18 -4.71 15.88
N SER A 41 4.86 -4.88 15.83
CA SER A 41 4.21 -6.17 16.01
C SER A 41 4.45 -7.09 14.83
N ILE A 42 4.40 -6.56 13.60
CA ILE A 42 4.72 -7.30 12.37
C ILE A 42 6.15 -7.84 12.44
N VAL A 43 7.12 -6.97 12.72
CA VAL A 43 8.54 -7.35 12.84
C VAL A 43 8.75 -8.40 13.94
N LYS A 44 8.10 -8.23 15.10
CA LYS A 44 8.15 -9.21 16.19
C LYS A 44 7.69 -10.61 15.74
N TRP A 45 6.60 -10.70 15.00
CA TRP A 45 6.07 -11.98 14.52
C TRP A 45 6.87 -12.56 13.35
N ALA A 46 7.39 -11.71 12.46
CA ALA A 46 8.30 -12.12 11.40
C ALA A 46 9.56 -12.80 11.98
N LYS A 47 10.22 -12.18 12.98
CA LYS A 47 11.38 -12.78 13.65
C LYS A 47 11.04 -14.06 14.40
N ARG A 48 9.88 -14.13 15.06
CA ARG A 48 9.40 -15.36 15.71
C ARG A 48 9.18 -16.52 14.75
N ARG A 49 9.02 -16.24 13.45
CA ARG A 49 8.79 -17.25 12.40
C ARG A 49 9.98 -17.43 11.47
N ASP A 50 11.13 -16.90 11.89
CA ASP A 50 12.40 -17.06 11.19
C ASP A 50 12.31 -16.60 9.72
N LEU A 51 11.66 -15.45 9.51
CA LEU A 51 11.65 -14.80 8.21
C LEU A 51 12.96 -14.04 7.98
N ALA A 52 13.52 -14.20 6.80
CA ALA A 52 14.59 -13.35 6.27
C ALA A 52 14.02 -12.00 5.79
N GLY A 53 12.78 -12.00 5.32
CA GLY A 53 12.09 -10.77 4.98
C GLY A 53 10.58 -10.90 4.79
N LEU A 54 9.96 -9.80 4.39
CA LEU A 54 8.55 -9.73 4.05
C LEU A 54 8.29 -8.61 3.03
N ALA A 55 7.18 -8.70 2.31
CA ALA A 55 6.64 -7.60 1.52
C ALA A 55 5.45 -7.00 2.26
N VAL A 56 5.40 -5.66 2.36
CA VAL A 56 4.20 -4.97 2.81
C VAL A 56 3.36 -4.66 1.59
N THR A 57 2.12 -5.15 1.55
CA THR A 57 1.24 -5.07 0.39
C THR A 57 -0.11 -4.50 0.82
N ASP A 58 -0.10 -3.30 1.42
CA ASP A 58 -1.33 -2.66 1.85
C ASP A 58 -2.26 -2.38 0.64
N HIS A 59 -3.56 -2.34 0.87
CA HIS A 59 -4.56 -2.09 -0.17
C HIS A 59 -4.50 -0.63 -0.65
N GLY A 60 -4.02 -0.40 -1.87
CA GLY A 60 -4.00 0.93 -2.48
C GLY A 60 -2.99 1.90 -1.86
N GLU A 61 -1.97 1.38 -1.17
CA GLU A 61 -1.09 2.17 -0.32
C GLU A 61 0.30 1.54 -0.22
N THR A 62 1.35 2.35 -0.30
CA THR A 62 2.76 1.92 -0.22
C THR A 62 3.46 2.44 1.03
N LEU A 63 2.88 3.38 1.79
CA LEU A 63 3.53 4.00 2.95
C LEU A 63 3.70 3.07 4.14
N GLY A 64 2.89 2.01 4.26
CA GLY A 64 3.04 1.01 5.31
C GLY A 64 4.40 0.31 5.29
N TYR A 65 4.99 0.14 4.11
CA TYR A 65 6.34 -0.34 3.93
C TYR A 65 7.38 0.51 4.67
N VAL A 66 7.30 1.84 4.58
CA VAL A 66 8.29 2.77 5.17
C VAL A 66 8.33 2.59 6.70
N ASP A 67 7.16 2.46 7.31
CA ASP A 67 6.99 2.25 8.74
C ASP A 67 7.55 0.89 9.19
N VAL A 68 7.26 -0.18 8.45
CA VAL A 68 7.75 -1.52 8.75
C VAL A 68 9.25 -1.62 8.54
N ARG A 69 9.79 -1.02 7.48
CA ARG A 69 11.24 -0.95 7.22
C ARG A 69 11.99 -0.29 8.36
N ARG A 70 11.51 0.85 8.86
CA ARG A 70 12.12 1.53 10.03
C ARG A 70 12.10 0.64 11.28
N ALA A 71 11.01 -0.08 11.52
CA ALA A 71 10.92 -1.00 12.65
C ALA A 71 11.82 -2.24 12.50
N ALA A 72 12.10 -2.65 11.25
CA ALA A 72 12.85 -3.84 10.87
C ALA A 72 14.38 -3.64 10.87
N GLU A 73 14.85 -2.40 10.71
CA GLU A 73 16.26 -2.03 10.49
C GLU A 73 17.23 -2.70 11.48
N ARG A 74 16.91 -2.66 12.77
CA ARG A 74 17.74 -3.27 13.84
C ARG A 74 17.73 -4.80 13.90
N PHE A 75 16.92 -5.46 13.09
CA PHE A 75 16.73 -6.93 13.13
C PHE A 75 17.25 -7.65 11.88
N GLY A 76 17.85 -6.91 10.94
CA GLY A 76 18.30 -7.43 9.66
C GLY A 76 17.19 -8.09 8.85
N LEU A 77 15.94 -7.67 9.04
CA LEU A 77 14.78 -8.20 8.33
C LEU A 77 14.59 -7.38 7.05
N VAL A 78 14.66 -8.05 5.90
CA VAL A 78 14.40 -7.41 4.61
C VAL A 78 12.92 -7.04 4.54
N VAL A 79 12.64 -5.80 4.18
CA VAL A 79 11.28 -5.35 3.91
C VAL A 79 11.25 -4.97 2.44
N ILE A 80 10.28 -5.50 1.70
CA ILE A 80 10.09 -5.25 0.26
C ILE A 80 8.91 -4.28 0.12
N PRO A 81 9.05 -3.18 -0.62
CA PRO A 81 7.93 -2.31 -0.94
C PRO A 81 6.98 -3.03 -1.87
N GLY A 82 5.70 -3.02 -1.55
CA GLY A 82 4.66 -3.59 -2.40
C GLY A 82 3.31 -2.95 -2.14
N GLU A 83 2.32 -3.41 -2.89
CA GLU A 83 0.95 -2.96 -2.82
C GLU A 83 0.04 -4.11 -3.24
N GLU A 84 -1.14 -4.23 -2.62
CA GLU A 84 -2.24 -5.02 -3.17
C GLU A 84 -3.21 -4.09 -3.91
N ILE A 85 -3.15 -4.13 -5.23
CA ILE A 85 -3.86 -3.22 -6.13
C ILE A 85 -5.20 -3.86 -6.50
N LYS A 86 -6.28 -3.16 -6.18
CA LYS A 86 -7.60 -3.51 -6.71
C LYS A 86 -7.70 -3.08 -8.18
N THR A 87 -8.06 -4.00 -9.05
CA THR A 87 -8.31 -3.77 -10.49
C THR A 87 -9.82 -3.80 -10.78
N SER A 88 -10.22 -3.56 -12.03
CA SER A 88 -11.60 -3.74 -12.48
C SER A 88 -12.07 -5.21 -12.46
N ARG A 89 -11.13 -6.17 -12.45
CA ARG A 89 -11.41 -7.63 -12.58
C ARG A 89 -10.63 -8.48 -11.57
N GLY A 90 -10.50 -8.00 -10.32
CA GLY A 90 -9.84 -8.71 -9.22
C GLY A 90 -8.70 -7.91 -8.61
N GLU A 91 -7.74 -8.58 -7.97
CA GLU A 91 -6.58 -7.96 -7.32
C GLU A 91 -5.28 -8.45 -7.95
N LEU A 92 -4.25 -7.59 -7.89
CA LEU A 92 -2.86 -7.90 -8.24
C LEU A 92 -1.96 -7.43 -7.10
N ILE A 93 -0.84 -8.11 -6.89
CA ILE A 93 0.22 -7.61 -6.02
C ILE A 93 1.39 -7.13 -6.86
N GLY A 94 1.80 -5.88 -6.62
CA GLY A 94 3.06 -5.33 -7.10
C GLY A 94 4.12 -5.46 -6.00
N LEU A 95 5.31 -5.98 -6.35
CA LEU A 95 6.46 -6.07 -5.47
C LEU A 95 7.63 -5.26 -6.02
N ASN A 96 8.50 -4.78 -5.13
CA ASN A 96 9.63 -3.93 -5.47
C ASN A 96 9.19 -2.61 -6.16
N LEU A 97 8.07 -2.06 -5.70
CA LEU A 97 7.52 -0.82 -6.24
C LEU A 97 8.34 0.39 -5.82
N SER A 98 8.48 1.35 -6.73
CA SER A 98 9.07 2.66 -6.44
C SER A 98 8.03 3.68 -6.00
N ASP A 99 6.78 3.50 -6.45
CA ASP A 99 5.64 4.35 -6.11
C ASP A 99 4.34 3.54 -6.07
N TRP A 100 3.26 4.18 -5.62
CA TRP A 100 1.92 3.58 -5.64
C TRP A 100 1.41 3.34 -7.08
N VAL A 101 0.39 2.49 -7.21
CA VAL A 101 -0.20 2.10 -8.49
C VAL A 101 -1.69 2.44 -8.54
N ARG A 102 -2.14 2.96 -9.69
CA ARG A 102 -3.55 3.35 -9.88
C ARG A 102 -4.54 2.19 -9.73
N GLN A 103 -5.56 2.39 -8.89
CA GLN A 103 -6.60 1.40 -8.63
C GLN A 103 -7.77 1.45 -9.63
N ASN A 104 -8.50 0.34 -9.69
CA ASN A 104 -9.71 0.10 -10.49
C ASN A 104 -9.50 0.19 -12.02
N ARG A 105 -8.25 0.12 -12.49
CA ARG A 105 -7.89 -0.01 -13.91
C ARG A 105 -8.06 -1.44 -14.41
N ASP A 106 -7.97 -1.63 -15.73
CA ASP A 106 -7.88 -2.97 -16.31
C ASP A 106 -6.65 -3.72 -15.75
N PRO A 107 -6.74 -5.04 -15.46
CA PRO A 107 -5.59 -5.79 -14.96
C PRO A 107 -4.35 -5.69 -15.85
N LEU A 108 -4.49 -5.71 -17.18
CA LEU A 108 -3.33 -5.64 -18.07
C LEU A 108 -2.65 -4.27 -18.01
N GLU A 109 -3.43 -3.19 -17.94
CA GLU A 109 -2.91 -1.84 -17.72
C GLU A 109 -2.21 -1.71 -16.36
N THR A 110 -2.77 -2.36 -15.33
CA THR A 110 -2.19 -2.38 -13.98
C THR A 110 -0.86 -3.16 -13.98
N VAL A 111 -0.79 -4.27 -14.72
CA VAL A 111 0.48 -5.00 -14.93
C VAL A 111 1.51 -4.11 -15.59
N ASP A 112 1.14 -3.42 -16.68
CA ASP A 112 2.06 -2.54 -17.42
C ASP A 112 2.60 -1.42 -16.50
N GLU A 113 1.74 -0.80 -15.68
CA GLU A 113 2.14 0.24 -14.71
C GLU A 113 3.12 -0.28 -13.63
N ILE A 114 2.94 -1.52 -13.14
CA ILE A 114 3.88 -2.13 -12.18
C ILE A 114 5.22 -2.43 -12.87
N VAL A 115 5.18 -2.97 -14.09
CA VAL A 115 6.39 -3.34 -14.85
C VAL A 115 7.22 -2.12 -15.22
N GLU A 116 6.58 -0.99 -15.58
CA GLU A 116 7.26 0.28 -15.88
C GLU A 116 8.10 0.79 -14.70
N GLN A 117 7.70 0.48 -13.45
CA GLN A 117 8.47 0.79 -12.25
C GLN A 117 9.64 -0.19 -12.00
N GLY A 118 9.78 -1.23 -12.80
CA GLY A 118 10.68 -2.36 -12.54
C GLY A 118 10.17 -3.29 -11.43
N GLY A 119 8.87 -3.24 -11.15
CA GLY A 119 8.20 -4.08 -10.16
C GLY A 119 7.89 -5.48 -10.70
N LEU A 120 7.62 -6.41 -9.77
CA LEU A 120 7.14 -7.75 -10.10
C LEU A 120 5.65 -7.85 -9.81
N VAL A 121 4.97 -8.61 -10.65
CA VAL A 121 3.52 -8.79 -10.58
C VAL A 121 3.21 -10.22 -10.19
N THR A 122 2.44 -10.40 -9.13
CA THR A 122 1.90 -11.71 -8.74
C THR A 122 0.39 -11.61 -8.57
N VAL A 123 -0.33 -12.65 -8.98
CA VAL A 123 -1.77 -12.72 -8.71
C VAL A 123 -1.97 -13.29 -7.30
N PRO A 124 -2.59 -12.55 -6.36
CA PRO A 124 -2.90 -13.05 -5.03
C PRO A 124 -4.03 -14.08 -5.08
N HIS A 125 -3.96 -15.09 -4.21
CA HIS A 125 -4.95 -16.14 -3.99
C HIS A 125 -5.74 -16.59 -5.24
N PRO A 126 -5.06 -16.95 -6.37
CA PRO A 126 -5.69 -17.16 -7.67
C PRO A 126 -6.52 -18.45 -7.76
N GLY A 127 -6.60 -19.23 -6.68
CA GLY A 127 -7.45 -20.42 -6.58
C GLY A 127 -8.74 -20.21 -5.77
N ASP A 128 -8.93 -19.04 -5.17
CA ASP A 128 -10.06 -18.72 -4.27
C ASP A 128 -11.08 -17.78 -4.91
N TRP A 129 -11.67 -18.20 -6.05
CA TRP A 129 -12.59 -17.36 -6.84
C TRP A 129 -13.91 -17.03 -6.13
N THR A 130 -14.16 -17.64 -4.96
CA THR A 130 -15.33 -17.33 -4.13
C THR A 130 -15.14 -16.06 -3.30
N ARG A 131 -13.89 -15.57 -3.16
CA ARG A 131 -13.61 -14.31 -2.48
C ARG A 131 -14.04 -13.14 -3.37
N LYS A 132 -14.72 -12.15 -2.78
CA LYS A 132 -15.33 -10.99 -3.46
C LYS A 132 -14.40 -10.28 -4.46
N ASN A 133 -13.12 -10.15 -4.12
CA ASN A 133 -12.14 -9.41 -4.94
C ASN A 133 -11.10 -10.34 -5.60
N ALA A 134 -11.25 -11.66 -5.48
CA ALA A 134 -10.32 -12.56 -6.16
C ALA A 134 -10.50 -12.47 -7.67
N MET A 135 -9.38 -12.53 -8.38
CA MET A 135 -9.39 -12.62 -9.84
C MET A 135 -9.93 -13.99 -10.27
N GLY A 136 -10.91 -13.98 -11.17
CA GLY A 136 -11.49 -15.22 -11.73
C GLY A 136 -10.52 -15.94 -12.67
N GLU A 137 -10.66 -17.26 -12.81
CA GLU A 137 -9.72 -18.10 -13.59
C GLU A 137 -9.47 -17.59 -15.00
N ALA A 138 -10.53 -17.19 -15.72
CA ALA A 138 -10.42 -16.69 -17.09
C ALA A 138 -9.50 -15.46 -17.16
N THR A 139 -9.63 -14.52 -16.21
CA THR A 139 -8.78 -13.34 -16.12
C THR A 139 -7.36 -13.71 -15.68
N VAL A 140 -7.18 -14.67 -14.76
CA VAL A 140 -5.84 -15.16 -14.40
C VAL A 140 -5.11 -15.72 -15.63
N ARG A 141 -5.81 -16.51 -16.46
CA ARG A 141 -5.25 -17.06 -17.71
C ARG A 141 -4.95 -15.97 -18.73
N GLU A 142 -5.81 -14.97 -18.86
CA GLU A 142 -5.59 -13.81 -19.73
C GLU A 142 -4.33 -13.02 -19.35
N VAL A 143 -4.12 -12.72 -18.06
CA VAL A 143 -2.94 -11.97 -17.60
C VAL A 143 -1.67 -12.83 -17.48
N SER A 144 -1.80 -14.16 -17.55
CA SER A 144 -0.72 -15.11 -17.26
C SER A 144 0.56 -14.88 -18.06
N SER A 145 0.44 -14.37 -19.30
CA SER A 145 1.57 -14.07 -20.19
C SER A 145 2.35 -12.81 -19.80
N LYS A 146 1.80 -11.95 -18.94
CA LYS A 146 2.44 -10.70 -18.49
C LYS A 146 2.79 -10.66 -17.00
N VAL A 147 2.24 -11.56 -16.18
CA VAL A 147 2.58 -11.63 -14.75
C VAL A 147 3.84 -12.47 -14.52
N HIS A 148 4.47 -12.28 -13.35
CA HIS A 148 5.73 -12.95 -13.01
C HIS A 148 5.55 -14.19 -12.14
N ALA A 149 4.42 -14.30 -11.44
CA ALA A 149 4.17 -15.39 -10.50
C ALA A 149 2.68 -15.51 -10.13
N LEU A 150 2.35 -16.62 -9.48
CA LEU A 150 1.07 -16.83 -8.81
C LEU A 150 1.28 -17.15 -7.33
N GLU A 151 0.39 -16.65 -6.46
CA GLU A 151 0.42 -16.99 -5.04
C GLU A 151 -0.06 -18.43 -4.81
N ALA A 152 0.89 -19.34 -4.62
CA ALA A 152 0.63 -20.77 -4.45
C ALA A 152 0.26 -21.16 -3.01
N ALA A 153 0.53 -20.28 -2.04
CA ALA A 153 0.18 -20.48 -0.64
C ALA A 153 -0.25 -19.18 0.04
N ASN A 154 -1.56 -19.05 0.26
CA ASN A 154 -2.18 -17.99 1.03
C ASN A 154 -2.71 -18.54 2.35
N SER A 155 -2.36 -17.93 3.49
CA SER A 155 -2.79 -18.45 4.81
C SER A 155 -4.29 -18.33 5.08
N ARG A 156 -4.97 -17.39 4.43
CA ARG A 156 -6.41 -17.14 4.60
C ARG A 156 -7.27 -17.94 3.63
N SER A 157 -6.71 -18.38 2.51
CA SER A 157 -7.41 -19.25 1.57
C SER A 157 -7.63 -20.67 2.11
N PRO A 158 -8.74 -21.33 1.72
CA PRO A 158 -8.95 -22.76 1.94
C PRO A 158 -7.81 -23.62 1.37
N VAL A 159 -7.64 -24.81 1.94
CA VAL A 159 -6.60 -25.76 1.49
C VAL A 159 -6.80 -26.14 0.02
N GLU A 160 -8.03 -26.38 -0.39
CA GLU A 160 -8.41 -26.72 -1.76
C GLU A 160 -8.11 -25.57 -2.74
N SER A 161 -8.30 -24.32 -2.31
CA SER A 161 -7.98 -23.13 -3.11
C SER A 161 -6.47 -23.00 -3.30
N ASN A 162 -5.66 -23.23 -2.27
CA ASN A 162 -4.19 -23.28 -2.40
C ASN A 162 -3.74 -24.40 -3.34
N ARG A 163 -4.33 -25.61 -3.22
CA ARG A 163 -4.04 -26.72 -4.15
C ARG A 163 -4.40 -26.37 -5.59
N ARG A 164 -5.47 -25.61 -5.81
CA ARG A 164 -5.87 -25.13 -7.14
C ARG A 164 -4.87 -24.11 -7.68
N ALA A 165 -4.46 -23.14 -6.85
CA ALA A 165 -3.44 -22.15 -7.22
C ALA A 165 -2.12 -22.82 -7.63
N GLN A 166 -1.66 -23.82 -6.89
CA GLN A 166 -0.45 -24.60 -7.21
C GLN A 166 -0.56 -25.31 -8.56
N ARG A 167 -1.68 -25.99 -8.84
CA ARG A 167 -1.91 -26.64 -10.14
C ARG A 167 -1.93 -25.64 -11.28
N LEU A 168 -2.64 -24.52 -11.10
CA LEU A 168 -2.73 -23.46 -12.11
C LEU A 168 -1.36 -22.84 -12.41
N ALA A 169 -0.53 -22.62 -11.38
CA ALA A 169 0.83 -22.11 -11.56
C ALA A 169 1.73 -23.09 -12.33
N VAL A 170 1.62 -24.38 -12.07
CA VAL A 170 2.35 -25.42 -12.83
C VAL A 170 1.87 -25.46 -14.28
N GLU A 171 0.56 -25.44 -14.51
CA GLU A 171 -0.05 -25.46 -15.84
C GLU A 171 0.39 -24.25 -16.69
N LEU A 172 0.46 -23.07 -16.08
CA LEU A 172 0.86 -21.83 -16.75
C LEU A 172 2.38 -21.61 -16.79
N GLY A 173 3.18 -22.51 -16.18
CA GLY A 173 4.64 -22.35 -16.11
C GLY A 173 5.11 -21.17 -15.27
N LEU A 174 4.30 -20.70 -14.30
CA LEU A 174 4.59 -19.52 -13.50
C LEU A 174 5.22 -19.87 -12.14
N PRO A 175 6.27 -19.14 -11.70
CA PRO A 175 6.86 -19.27 -10.37
C PRO A 175 5.84 -19.12 -9.23
N TRP A 176 6.12 -19.78 -8.11
CA TRP A 176 5.30 -19.70 -6.91
C TRP A 176 5.74 -18.54 -5.99
N THR A 177 4.78 -17.73 -5.57
CA THR A 177 4.90 -16.85 -4.40
C THR A 177 4.05 -17.43 -3.25
N ALA A 178 4.21 -16.86 -2.05
CA ALA A 178 3.42 -17.22 -0.89
C ALA A 178 3.36 -16.06 0.09
N GLY A 179 2.23 -15.93 0.78
CA GLY A 179 2.09 -14.93 1.81
C GLY A 179 0.96 -15.21 2.79
N SER A 180 1.06 -14.60 3.95
CA SER A 180 0.12 -14.85 5.04
C SER A 180 -1.22 -14.15 4.82
N ASP A 181 -1.26 -13.14 3.94
CA ASP A 181 -2.38 -12.20 3.81
C ASP A 181 -2.79 -11.67 5.20
N ALA A 182 -1.77 -11.43 6.04
CA ALA A 182 -1.98 -11.15 7.44
C ALA A 182 -2.66 -9.80 7.62
N HIS A 183 -3.84 -9.83 8.25
CA HIS A 183 -4.54 -8.64 8.70
C HIS A 183 -4.28 -8.40 10.19
N LEU A 184 -3.94 -9.45 10.93
CA LEU A 184 -3.47 -9.35 12.31
C LEU A 184 -1.99 -9.71 12.37
N ALA A 185 -1.21 -8.98 13.17
CA ALA A 185 0.23 -9.20 13.26
C ALA A 185 0.60 -10.65 13.63
N LEU A 186 -0.26 -11.35 14.39
CA LEU A 186 -0.07 -12.76 14.75
C LEU A 186 -0.13 -13.73 13.56
N GLU A 187 -0.68 -13.31 12.43
CA GLU A 187 -0.82 -14.11 11.21
C GLU A 187 0.43 -14.05 10.32
N VAL A 188 1.23 -13.00 10.44
CA VAL A 188 2.46 -12.76 9.65
C VAL A 188 3.34 -14.01 9.62
N GLY A 189 3.75 -14.47 8.44
CA GLY A 189 4.65 -15.60 8.23
C GLY A 189 4.04 -17.00 8.42
N ARG A 190 2.71 -17.10 8.54
CA ARG A 190 2.00 -18.40 8.54
C ARG A 190 2.05 -19.11 7.19
N SER A 191 2.16 -18.35 6.11
CA SER A 191 2.68 -18.80 4.83
C SER A 191 3.89 -17.95 4.47
N ALA A 192 4.83 -18.53 3.74
CA ALA A 192 6.04 -17.86 3.27
C ALA A 192 6.64 -18.66 2.12
N VAL A 193 7.41 -18.02 1.25
CA VAL A 193 8.19 -18.66 0.19
C VAL A 193 9.65 -18.75 0.60
N LEU A 194 10.28 -19.91 0.36
CA LEU A 194 11.72 -20.09 0.54
C LEU A 194 12.42 -19.72 -0.76
N ILE A 195 13.18 -18.63 -0.70
CA ILE A 195 13.96 -18.11 -1.83
C ILE A 195 15.41 -18.53 -1.61
N GLY A 196 16.00 -19.18 -2.60
CA GLY A 196 17.41 -19.57 -2.64
C GLY A 196 18.25 -18.59 -3.44
N GLU A 197 19.53 -18.93 -3.60
CA GLU A 197 20.48 -18.15 -4.41
C GLU A 197 19.94 -17.85 -5.80
N GLY A 198 20.17 -16.61 -6.23
CA GLY A 198 19.65 -16.08 -7.48
C GLY A 198 18.12 -16.13 -7.57
N GLY A 199 17.37 -15.97 -6.49
CA GLY A 199 15.90 -15.88 -6.58
C GLY A 199 15.19 -17.20 -6.91
N ARG A 200 15.87 -18.35 -6.83
CA ARG A 200 15.24 -19.67 -7.04
C ARG A 200 14.14 -19.89 -6.00
N VAL A 201 12.97 -20.32 -6.44
CA VAL A 201 11.88 -20.68 -5.53
C VAL A 201 12.09 -22.14 -5.14
N LEU A 202 12.42 -22.39 -3.87
CA LEU A 202 12.73 -23.74 -3.39
C LEU A 202 11.52 -24.44 -2.78
N ALA A 203 10.71 -23.70 -2.03
CA ALA A 203 9.55 -24.26 -1.34
C ALA A 203 8.56 -23.17 -0.92
N VAL A 204 7.34 -23.58 -0.58
CA VAL A 204 6.35 -22.75 0.12
C VAL A 204 5.96 -23.37 1.45
N ARG A 205 5.84 -22.53 2.47
CA ARG A 205 5.35 -22.86 3.80
C ARG A 205 3.84 -22.69 3.82
N MET A 206 3.14 -23.72 4.29
CA MET A 206 1.68 -23.76 4.36
C MET A 206 1.17 -23.48 5.77
N PRO A 207 -0.03 -22.89 5.92
CA PRO A 207 -0.67 -22.80 7.22
C PRO A 207 -1.13 -24.20 7.67
N ARG A 208 -1.09 -24.48 8.98
CA ARG A 208 -1.71 -25.71 9.54
C ARG A 208 -3.22 -25.65 9.60
N LEU A 209 -3.74 -24.44 9.81
CA LEU A 209 -5.16 -24.13 9.90
C LEU A 209 -5.38 -22.91 9.01
N SER A 210 -6.32 -23.03 8.07
CA SER A 210 -6.67 -21.91 7.20
C SER A 210 -7.24 -20.76 8.02
N GLY A 211 -6.97 -19.54 7.56
CA GLY A 211 -7.41 -18.29 8.19
C GLY A 211 -8.94 -18.08 8.14
N ALA A 212 -9.69 -18.96 7.47
CA ALA A 212 -11.16 -18.98 7.54
C ALA A 212 -11.67 -19.03 9.00
N LEU A 213 -10.92 -19.67 9.91
CA LEU A 213 -11.24 -19.72 11.34
C LEU A 213 -10.92 -18.41 12.10
N LEU A 214 -10.04 -17.56 11.57
CA LEU A 214 -9.67 -16.25 12.13
C LEU A 214 -10.43 -15.08 11.50
N ALA A 215 -11.12 -15.32 10.38
CA ALA A 215 -11.91 -14.32 9.67
C ALA A 215 -12.94 -13.59 10.56
N PRO A 216 -13.66 -14.25 11.50
CA PRO A 216 -14.60 -13.55 12.39
C PRO A 216 -13.92 -12.54 13.32
N ILE A 217 -12.73 -12.85 13.84
CA ILE A 217 -11.96 -11.94 14.71
C ILE A 217 -11.45 -10.76 13.88
N SER A 218 -10.92 -11.02 12.68
CA SER A 218 -10.50 -9.99 11.74
C SER A 218 -11.66 -9.06 11.36
N HIS A 219 -12.86 -9.61 11.12
CA HIS A 219 -14.07 -8.84 10.82
C HIS A 219 -14.53 -7.97 12.00
N ALA A 220 -14.52 -8.51 13.22
CA ALA A 220 -14.86 -7.74 14.42
C ALA A 220 -13.91 -6.54 14.63
N VAL A 221 -12.60 -6.74 14.41
CA VAL A 221 -11.61 -5.66 14.50
C VAL A 221 -11.80 -4.61 13.40
N LYS A 222 -12.16 -5.03 12.18
CA LYS A 222 -12.52 -4.11 11.09
C LYS A 222 -13.69 -3.20 11.47
N LEU A 223 -14.75 -3.75 12.07
CA LEU A 223 -15.92 -2.99 12.52
C LEU A 223 -15.58 -1.97 13.62
N MET A 224 -14.62 -2.28 14.51
CA MET A 224 -14.17 -1.36 15.56
C MET A 224 -13.34 -0.18 15.04
N LYS A 225 -12.68 -0.33 13.89
CA LYS A 225 -11.78 0.68 13.30
C LYS A 225 -12.50 1.73 12.45
N HIS A 226 -13.73 1.46 12.01
CA HIS A 226 -14.60 2.43 11.31
C HIS A 226 -14.88 3.73 12.12
N ARG A 227 -14.46 3.81 13.39
CA ARG A 227 -14.63 4.99 14.25
C ARG A 227 -13.48 6.02 14.22
N LEU A 228 -12.41 5.77 13.46
CA LEU A 228 -11.29 6.72 13.30
C LEU A 228 -11.00 6.94 11.82
N ALA A 229 -11.55 8.03 11.26
CA ALA A 229 -11.24 8.47 9.90
C ALA A 229 -9.79 8.97 9.82
N ARG A 230 -9.06 8.57 8.77
CA ARG A 230 -7.71 9.09 8.47
C ARG A 230 -7.83 10.22 7.46
N LEU A 231 -6.83 11.11 7.41
CA LEU A 231 -6.81 12.23 6.47
C LEU A 231 -7.04 11.81 5.00
N PRO A 232 -6.37 10.79 4.44
CA PRO A 232 -6.66 10.33 3.08
C PRO A 232 -8.08 9.76 2.90
N ASP A 233 -8.61 9.04 3.89
CA ASP A 233 -9.99 8.53 3.84
C ASP A 233 -11.02 9.67 3.89
N PHE A 234 -10.76 10.68 4.72
CA PHE A 234 -11.55 11.91 4.83
C PHE A 234 -11.56 12.69 3.52
N VAL A 235 -10.39 12.93 2.91
CA VAL A 235 -10.27 13.68 1.66
C VAL A 235 -10.93 12.92 0.51
N HIS A 236 -10.75 11.59 0.44
CA HIS A 236 -11.41 10.76 -0.57
C HIS A 236 -12.94 10.81 -0.46
N ASP A 237 -13.50 10.69 0.74
CA ASP A 237 -14.95 10.73 0.94
C ASP A 237 -15.52 12.15 0.79
N ALA A 238 -14.77 13.18 1.16
CA ALA A 238 -15.15 14.56 0.92
C ALA A 238 -15.13 14.92 -0.57
N SER A 239 -14.21 14.36 -1.36
CA SER A 239 -14.15 14.62 -2.81
C SER A 239 -15.45 14.26 -3.55
N LYS A 240 -16.23 13.30 -3.03
CA LYS A 240 -17.54 12.88 -3.55
C LYS A 240 -18.65 13.92 -3.33
N ALA A 241 -18.42 14.91 -2.46
CA ALA A 241 -19.39 15.97 -2.17
C ALA A 241 -19.29 17.17 -3.13
N PHE A 242 -18.24 17.24 -3.97
CA PHE A 242 -18.00 18.38 -4.85
C PHE A 242 -18.40 18.08 -6.31
N PRO A 243 -19.00 19.05 -7.04
CA PRO A 243 -19.37 18.89 -8.44
C PRO A 243 -18.17 18.69 -9.40
N SER A 244 -17.02 19.25 -9.03
CA SER A 244 -15.73 19.08 -9.70
C SER A 244 -14.75 18.38 -8.76
N GLY A 245 -13.95 17.47 -9.30
CA GLY A 245 -12.99 16.67 -8.52
C GLY A 245 -12.04 17.53 -7.70
N VAL A 246 -11.82 17.15 -6.44
CA VAL A 246 -10.89 17.84 -5.53
C VAL A 246 -9.45 17.64 -6.02
N SER A 247 -8.74 18.74 -6.20
CA SER A 247 -7.38 18.77 -6.77
C SER A 247 -6.27 18.81 -5.72
N ALA A 248 -6.58 19.30 -4.50
CA ALA A 248 -5.61 19.43 -3.41
C ALA A 248 -6.30 19.57 -2.04
N ALA A 249 -5.55 19.30 -0.97
CA ALA A 249 -5.97 19.58 0.41
C ALA A 249 -4.91 20.42 1.14
N LEU A 250 -5.36 21.37 1.96
CA LEU A 250 -4.55 22.26 2.80
C LEU A 250 -4.91 21.99 4.26
N ALA A 251 -3.91 21.90 5.14
CA ALA A 251 -4.10 21.69 6.58
C ALA A 251 -3.24 22.68 7.39
N THR A 252 -3.82 23.26 8.44
CA THR A 252 -3.12 24.17 9.39
C THR A 252 -3.13 23.58 10.81
N PRO A 253 -2.06 23.73 11.61
CA PRO A 253 -2.07 23.32 13.02
C PRO A 253 -2.22 24.46 14.04
N PRO A 254 -2.67 24.19 15.29
CA PRO A 254 -3.44 23.04 15.81
C PRO A 254 -4.84 23.44 16.33
N GLY A 255 -5.91 22.78 15.82
CA GLY A 255 -7.33 23.03 16.13
C GLY A 255 -8.26 22.72 14.95
N TRP A 256 -7.95 21.62 14.25
CA TRP A 256 -7.81 21.50 12.80
C TRP A 256 -9.03 21.91 11.94
N GLU A 257 -8.83 22.96 11.12
CA GLU A 257 -9.64 23.29 9.94
C GLU A 257 -8.96 22.67 8.71
N VAL A 258 -9.68 21.81 7.97
CA VAL A 258 -9.18 21.23 6.72
C VAL A 258 -9.83 21.93 5.55
N TRP A 259 -9.03 22.34 4.57
CA TRP A 259 -9.50 23.01 3.35
C TRP A 259 -9.28 22.13 2.13
N LEU A 260 -10.32 21.92 1.33
CA LEU A 260 -10.28 21.17 0.06
C LEU A 260 -10.33 22.13 -1.11
N VAL A 261 -9.52 21.91 -2.13
CA VAL A 261 -9.42 22.80 -3.28
C VAL A 261 -10.06 22.16 -4.51
N SER A 262 -11.01 22.87 -5.13
CA SER A 262 -11.65 22.44 -6.38
C SER A 262 -11.99 23.66 -7.24
N GLY A 263 -11.63 23.63 -8.52
CA GLY A 263 -12.01 24.67 -9.49
C GLY A 263 -11.60 26.10 -9.12
N GLY A 264 -10.42 26.29 -8.50
CA GLY A 264 -9.90 27.59 -8.07
C GLY A 264 -10.46 28.11 -6.73
N ARG A 265 -11.29 27.32 -6.05
CA ARG A 265 -11.87 27.64 -4.74
C ARG A 265 -11.39 26.68 -3.67
N ALA A 266 -11.38 27.15 -2.42
CA ALA A 266 -11.06 26.38 -1.24
C ALA A 266 -12.30 26.23 -0.36
N TYR A 267 -12.49 25.04 0.20
CA TYR A 267 -13.67 24.65 0.97
C TYR A 267 -13.23 24.12 2.32
N MET A 268 -13.49 24.87 3.38
CA MET A 268 -13.30 24.42 4.75
C MET A 268 -14.34 23.36 5.06
N VAL A 269 -13.89 22.23 5.58
CA VAL A 269 -14.74 21.06 5.78
C VAL A 269 -14.54 20.46 7.16
N GLU A 270 -15.64 20.00 7.74
CA GLU A 270 -15.65 19.23 8.98
C GLU A 270 -16.27 17.85 8.73
N ALA A 271 -15.69 16.83 9.36
CA ALA A 271 -16.26 15.48 9.36
C ALA A 271 -16.03 14.77 10.69
N HIS A 272 -17.02 14.85 11.58
CA HIS A 272 -17.14 13.94 12.70
C HIS A 272 -17.82 12.64 12.24
N GLY A 273 -17.04 11.72 11.64
CA GLY A 273 -17.46 10.33 11.42
C GLY A 273 -18.62 10.12 10.42
N GLY A 274 -18.80 11.02 9.44
CA GLY A 274 -19.88 10.99 8.45
C GLY A 274 -19.53 11.68 7.12
N ARG A 275 -20.54 12.06 6.32
CA ARG A 275 -20.34 12.85 5.08
C ARG A 275 -19.67 14.18 5.43
N ALA A 276 -18.74 14.63 4.58
CA ALA A 276 -18.08 15.92 4.76
C ALA A 276 -19.10 17.06 4.58
N HIS A 277 -19.09 18.01 5.51
CA HIS A 277 -19.90 19.21 5.44
C HIS A 277 -19.00 20.41 5.12
N ILE A 278 -19.37 21.19 4.11
CA ILE A 278 -18.70 22.46 3.80
C ILE A 278 -19.14 23.46 4.88
N LEU A 279 -18.17 23.90 5.67
CA LEU A 279 -18.37 24.92 6.70
C LEU A 279 -18.15 26.33 6.14
N ARG A 280 -17.21 26.47 5.20
CA ARG A 280 -16.84 27.75 4.60
C ARG A 280 -16.31 27.53 3.19
N GLU A 281 -16.57 28.48 2.31
CA GLU A 281 -15.98 28.57 0.98
C GLU A 281 -15.17 29.86 0.90
N ALA A 282 -14.00 29.81 0.27
CA ALA A 282 -13.11 30.95 0.04
C ALA A 282 -12.45 30.83 -1.33
N SER A 283 -12.02 31.94 -1.91
CA SER A 283 -11.08 31.88 -3.02
C SER A 283 -9.70 31.45 -2.50
N LEU A 284 -8.86 30.87 -3.36
CA LEU A 284 -7.49 30.51 -2.96
C LEU A 284 -6.64 31.73 -2.56
N GLU A 285 -6.99 32.90 -3.07
CA GLU A 285 -6.30 34.18 -2.82
C GLU A 285 -6.62 34.75 -1.44
N GLU A 286 -7.75 34.35 -0.84
CA GLU A 286 -8.19 34.78 0.50
C GLU A 286 -7.51 34.00 1.63
N LEU A 287 -6.69 32.99 1.31
CA LEU A 287 -5.94 32.19 2.28
C LEU A 287 -4.56 32.83 2.54
N GLU A 288 -4.46 33.73 3.53
CA GLU A 288 -3.20 34.37 3.93
C GLU A 288 -2.21 33.36 4.58
N ASP A 289 -0.94 33.36 4.13
CA ASP A 289 0.27 32.73 4.71
C ASP A 289 0.10 31.39 5.48
N PRO A 290 0.34 30.22 4.84
CA PRO A 290 1.30 29.33 5.51
C PRO A 290 2.19 28.47 4.58
N VAL A 291 3.52 28.62 4.73
CA VAL A 291 4.50 27.57 4.39
C VAL A 291 4.76 26.70 5.62
N ALA A 292 4.02 25.61 5.76
CA ALA A 292 4.28 24.59 6.77
C ALA A 292 4.21 23.19 6.14
N LEU A 293 5.30 22.43 6.26
CA LEU A 293 5.39 21.06 5.76
C LEU A 293 5.04 20.07 6.89
N TRP A 294 4.04 19.23 6.66
CA TRP A 294 3.85 18.01 7.45
C TRP A 294 4.80 16.93 6.92
N THR A 295 5.88 16.65 7.65
CA THR A 295 6.79 15.54 7.33
C THR A 295 6.35 14.28 8.05
N SER A 296 6.15 13.18 7.32
CA SER A 296 5.91 11.86 7.93
C SER A 296 7.23 11.27 8.44
N GLY A 297 7.30 10.84 9.71
CA GLY A 297 8.54 10.35 10.30
C GLY A 297 8.55 10.20 11.82
N ALA A 298 9.66 9.71 12.38
CA ALA A 298 9.84 9.44 13.82
C ALA A 298 9.89 10.71 14.71
N SER A 299 9.90 11.88 14.08
CA SER A 299 9.75 13.20 14.68
C SER A 299 8.70 13.98 13.88
N ALA A 300 7.45 13.51 13.89
CA ALA A 300 6.34 14.17 13.24
C ALA A 300 6.16 15.57 13.84
N GLY A 301 6.16 16.58 12.97
CA GLY A 301 6.07 17.98 13.37
C GLY A 301 6.02 18.89 12.16
N TRP A 302 5.50 20.09 12.38
CA TRP A 302 5.44 21.13 11.37
C TRP A 302 6.81 21.77 11.23
N ARG A 303 7.31 21.81 9.99
CA ARG A 303 8.55 22.51 9.68
C ARG A 303 8.24 23.63 8.70
N ARG A 304 8.62 24.85 9.07
CA ARG A 304 8.67 25.97 8.13
C ARG A 304 9.74 25.66 7.11
N LEU A 305 9.41 25.72 5.81
CA LEU A 305 10.39 25.55 4.75
C LEU A 305 11.00 26.91 4.40
N THR A 306 12.32 26.96 4.24
CA THR A 306 13.05 28.14 3.73
C THR A 306 13.59 27.82 2.34
N LEU A 307 13.11 28.53 1.33
CA LEU A 307 13.49 28.32 -0.07
C LEU A 307 14.70 29.19 -0.44
N ARG A 308 15.92 28.75 -0.11
CA ARG A 308 17.14 29.51 -0.46
C ARG A 308 17.38 29.52 -1.98
N GLY A 309 17.63 30.70 -2.54
CA GLY A 309 17.96 30.88 -3.96
C GLY A 309 16.76 31.00 -4.90
N TRP A 310 15.53 31.02 -4.37
CA TRP A 310 14.30 31.13 -5.15
C TRP A 310 13.62 32.48 -4.91
N PRO A 311 13.36 33.29 -5.94
CA PRO A 311 12.75 34.61 -5.77
C PRO A 311 11.23 34.52 -5.56
N GLY A 312 10.74 34.88 -4.36
CA GLY A 312 9.32 34.99 -3.99
C GLY A 312 9.12 35.24 -2.47
N ASP A 313 8.07 35.98 -2.10
CA ASP A 313 7.91 36.53 -0.73
C ASP A 313 7.03 35.64 0.20
N SER A 314 6.23 34.71 -0.34
CA SER A 314 5.35 33.78 0.41
C SER A 314 4.93 32.54 -0.42
N GLY A 315 4.35 31.49 0.20
CA GLY A 315 3.94 30.27 -0.52
C GLY A 315 3.08 29.26 0.26
N LEU A 316 2.58 28.24 -0.44
CA LEU A 316 1.70 27.17 0.08
C LEU A 316 2.22 25.77 -0.31
N ALA A 317 1.98 24.77 0.55
CA ALA A 317 2.28 23.37 0.26
C ALA A 317 1.01 22.60 -0.15
N VAL A 318 1.03 22.00 -1.34
CA VAL A 318 -0.08 21.20 -1.84
C VAL A 318 0.13 19.74 -1.43
N VAL A 319 -0.76 19.23 -0.58
CA VAL A 319 -0.85 17.80 -0.28
C VAL A 319 -1.72 17.17 -1.35
N ASP A 320 -1.15 16.18 -2.05
CA ASP A 320 -1.91 15.36 -2.96
C ASP A 320 -2.91 14.52 -2.16
N CYS A 321 -4.18 14.74 -2.47
CA CYS A 321 -5.32 14.04 -1.91
C CYS A 321 -5.28 12.53 -2.13
N HIS A 322 -4.62 12.09 -3.21
CA HIS A 322 -4.51 10.69 -3.59
C HIS A 322 -3.38 9.97 -2.85
N GLU A 323 -2.31 10.69 -2.47
CA GLU A 323 -1.06 10.07 -1.98
C GLU A 323 -0.65 10.49 -0.56
N SER A 324 -1.33 11.46 0.06
CA SER A 324 -0.92 12.07 1.35
C SER A 324 0.54 12.56 1.37
N ARG A 325 1.11 12.85 0.19
CA ARG A 325 2.46 13.38 -0.02
C ARG A 325 2.36 14.80 -0.54
N VAL A 326 3.37 15.63 -0.23
CA VAL A 326 3.50 16.93 -0.88
C VAL A 326 4.14 16.73 -2.25
N THR A 327 3.34 16.84 -3.31
CA THR A 327 3.81 16.63 -4.68
C THR A 327 4.39 17.92 -5.28
N HIS A 328 3.85 19.08 -4.88
CA HIS A 328 4.27 20.39 -5.38
C HIS A 328 4.25 21.47 -4.28
N LEU A 329 5.16 22.43 -4.37
CA LEU A 329 5.06 23.73 -3.68
C LEU A 329 4.59 24.77 -4.70
N VAL A 330 3.66 25.63 -4.30
CA VAL A 330 3.25 26.78 -5.12
C VAL A 330 3.77 28.04 -4.45
N VAL A 331 4.57 28.81 -5.18
CA VAL A 331 5.15 30.08 -4.70
C VAL A 331 4.63 31.24 -5.55
N SER A 332 4.39 32.40 -4.93
CA SER A 332 3.98 33.61 -5.64
C SER A 332 5.19 34.48 -5.97
N ARG A 333 5.24 35.01 -7.20
CA ARG A 333 6.20 36.01 -7.65
C ARG A 333 5.47 37.18 -8.29
N GLY A 334 5.22 38.24 -7.53
CA GLY A 334 4.36 39.34 -7.98
C GLY A 334 2.91 38.87 -8.10
N SER A 335 2.33 38.94 -9.30
CA SER A 335 0.97 38.43 -9.60
C SER A 335 0.96 37.02 -10.22
N GLU A 336 2.13 36.39 -10.41
CA GLU A 336 2.25 35.08 -11.05
C GLU A 336 2.49 33.96 -10.03
N ALA A 337 1.73 32.88 -10.15
CA ALA A 337 1.91 31.65 -9.38
C ALA A 337 2.81 30.67 -10.13
N VAL A 338 3.85 30.16 -9.47
CA VAL A 338 4.82 29.25 -10.07
C VAL A 338 4.82 27.90 -9.33
N PRO A 339 4.50 26.78 -10.00
CA PRO A 339 4.57 25.45 -9.42
C PRO A 339 6.01 24.93 -9.38
N LEU A 340 6.42 24.37 -8.24
CA LEU A 340 7.76 23.79 -8.01
C LEU A 340 7.63 22.31 -7.60
N PRO A 341 8.19 21.35 -8.38
CA PRO A 341 8.25 19.95 -8.01
C PRO A 341 9.06 19.75 -6.72
N THR A 342 8.57 18.91 -5.79
CA THR A 342 9.22 18.74 -4.48
C THR A 342 10.50 17.90 -4.50
N ARG A 343 10.84 17.27 -5.64
CA ARG A 343 11.98 16.34 -5.83
C ARG A 343 13.38 16.96 -5.58
N GLY A 344 13.50 18.26 -5.29
CA GLY A 344 14.78 18.94 -5.05
C GLY A 344 14.85 19.83 -3.79
N LEU A 345 13.79 19.88 -2.99
CA LEU A 345 13.72 20.76 -1.83
C LEU A 345 14.50 20.17 -0.65
N ARG A 346 15.41 20.94 -0.06
CA ARG A 346 16.12 20.54 1.15
C ARG A 346 15.56 21.29 2.36
N PRO A 347 15.11 20.59 3.42
CA PRO A 347 14.87 21.24 4.70
C PRO A 347 16.18 21.87 5.17
N VAL A 348 16.11 23.08 5.73
CA VAL A 348 17.25 23.67 6.44
C VAL A 348 17.30 23.10 7.85
#